data_AF-L0NI25-F1
#
_entry.id   AF-L0NI25-F1
#
_cell.length_a   1.000
_cell.length_b   1.000
_cell.length_c   1.000
_cell.angle_alpha   90.00
_cell.angle_beta   90.00
_cell.angle_gamma   90.00
#
_symmetry.space_group_name_H-M   'P 1'
#
loop_
_entity.id
_entity.type
_entity.pdbx_description
1 polymer ?
#
loop_
_entity_poly.entity_id
_entity_poly.type
_entity_poly.pdbx_seq_one_letter_code
_entity_poly.pdbx_strand_id
1 'polypeptide(L)' 'MSDEQEKKGAKTAHCVVCGRSLPIRQMHEIHELRPALQAMIAEQVGDIDDQSLICERDER' A
#
# COMPACT_ATOMS: atom_id res chain seq x y z
N MET A 1 18.94 27.52 -1.54
CA MET A 1 18.09 27.02 -2.62
C MET A 1 17.88 25.55 -2.34
N SER A 2 16.64 25.20 -1.99
CA SER A 2 16.22 23.84 -1.67
C SER A 2 16.16 22.99 -2.94
N ASP A 3 16.24 21.69 -2.76
CA ASP A 3 15.90 20.65 -3.75
C ASP A 3 16.94 20.36 -4.84
N GLU A 4 18.02 19.69 -4.44
CA GLU A 4 18.80 18.89 -5.37
C GLU A 4 19.24 17.57 -4.68
N GLN A 5 18.36 16.57 -4.68
CA GLN A 5 18.83 15.19 -4.57
C GLN A 5 17.89 14.22 -5.29
N GLU A 6 18.14 14.10 -6.59
CA GLU A 6 17.73 12.99 -7.43
C GLU A 6 18.17 11.65 -6.80
N LYS A 7 17.26 10.99 -6.07
CA LYS A 7 17.35 9.56 -5.82
C LYS A 7 16.50 8.87 -6.86
N LYS A 8 17.14 8.15 -7.79
CA LYS A 8 16.53 7.18 -8.72
C LYS A 8 15.19 6.68 -8.17
N GLY A 9 14.09 7.19 -8.71
CA GLY A 9 12.77 7.19 -8.08
C GLY A 9 12.33 5.81 -7.64
N ALA A 10 12.58 5.46 -6.39
CA ALA A 10 11.93 4.32 -5.76
C ALA A 10 10.46 4.74 -5.64
N LYS A 11 9.63 4.28 -6.58
CA LYS A 11 8.19 4.52 -6.55
C LYS A 11 7.69 4.02 -5.19
N THR A 12 7.30 4.92 -4.31
CA THR A 12 6.67 4.59 -3.03
C THR A 12 5.18 4.70 -3.20
N ALA A 13 4.45 3.79 -2.59
CA ALA A 13 3.00 3.81 -2.52
C ALA A 13 2.54 3.93 -1.08
N HIS A 14 1.28 4.31 -0.89
CA HIS A 14 0.66 4.47 0.41
C HIS A 14 -0.18 3.23 0.74
N CYS A 15 0.08 2.64 1.89
CA CYS A 15 -0.66 1.49 2.42
C CYS A 15 -2.01 1.97 2.96
N VAL A 16 -3.12 1.53 2.38
CA VAL A 16 -4.47 1.94 2.83
C VAL A 16 -4.85 1.41 4.22
N VAL A 17 -4.22 0.30 4.64
CA VAL A 17 -4.49 -0.33 5.95
C VAL A 17 -3.73 0.37 7.07
N CYS A 18 -2.44 0.63 6.84
CA CYS A 18 -1.49 1.06 7.86
C CYS A 18 -1.13 2.55 7.76
N GLY A 19 -1.56 3.24 6.71
CA GLY A 19 -1.29 4.66 6.47
C GLY A 19 0.17 4.99 6.17
N ARG A 20 1.01 3.97 5.92
CA ARG A 20 2.46 4.14 5.73
C ARG A 20 2.84 4.20 4.26
N SER A 21 3.73 5.13 3.93
CA SER A 21 4.36 5.17 2.61
C SER A 21 5.55 4.21 2.58
N LEU A 22 5.47 3.15 1.78
CA LEU A 22 6.52 2.14 1.61
C LEU A 22 6.88 2.01 0.12
N PRO A 23 8.03 1.44 -0.23
CA PRO A 23 8.40 1.17 -1.62
C PRO A 23 7.36 0.25 -2.29
N ILE A 24 6.98 0.51 -3.53
CA ILE A 24 6.02 -0.31 -4.32
C ILE A 24 6.42 -1.80 -4.33
N ARG A 25 7.72 -2.11 -4.29
CA ARG A 25 8.22 -3.49 -4.22
C ARG A 25 7.77 -4.27 -2.98
N GLN A 26 7.28 -3.58 -1.95
CA GLN A 26 6.77 -4.14 -0.69
C GLN A 26 5.26 -3.98 -0.55
N MET A 27 4.60 -3.56 -1.63
CA MET A 27 3.16 -3.34 -1.69
C MET A 27 2.52 -4.36 -2.64
N HIS A 28 1.33 -4.80 -2.28
CA HIS A 28 0.47 -5.68 -3.07
C HIS A 28 -0.84 -4.98 -3.37
N GLU A 29 -1.36 -5.21 -4.57
CA GLU A 29 -2.67 -4.70 -4.95
C GLU A 29 -3.76 -5.49 -4.22
N ILE A 30 -4.83 -4.79 -3.84
CA ILE A 30 -5.88 -5.40 -3.03
C ILE A 30 -6.55 -6.57 -3.77
N HIS A 31 -6.64 -6.49 -5.10
CA HIS A 31 -7.22 -7.52 -5.96
C HIS A 31 -6.42 -8.83 -5.96
N GLU A 32 -5.11 -8.80 -5.66
CA GLU A 32 -4.26 -9.99 -5.54
C GLU A 32 -4.42 -10.70 -4.19
N LEU A 33 -5.03 -10.03 -3.20
CA LEU A 33 -5.31 -10.62 -1.91
C LEU A 33 -6.48 -11.59 -1.98
N ARG A 34 -6.55 -12.47 -0.97
CA ARG A 34 -7.70 -13.35 -0.80
C ARG A 34 -8.96 -12.51 -0.60
N PRO A 35 -10.12 -12.93 -1.15
CA PRO A 35 -11.38 -12.20 -1.01
C PRO A 35 -11.79 -11.99 0.45
N ALA A 36 -11.42 -12.91 1.35
CA ALA A 36 -11.64 -12.74 2.80
C ALA A 36 -10.85 -11.56 3.38
N LEU A 37 -9.59 -11.35 2.96
CA LEU A 37 -8.76 -10.22 3.38
C LEU A 37 -9.28 -8.91 2.79
N GLN A 38 -9.65 -8.90 1.50
CA GLN A 38 -10.30 -7.74 0.88
C GLN A 38 -11.53 -7.31 1.67
N ALA A 39 -12.44 -8.23 2.01
CA ALA A 39 -13.64 -7.91 2.77
C ALA A 39 -13.33 -7.32 4.15
N MET A 40 -12.35 -7.87 4.87
CA MET A 40 -11.92 -7.34 6.18
C MET A 40 -11.29 -5.94 6.09
N ILE A 41 -10.54 -5.68 5.03
CA ILE A 41 -9.93 -4.37 4.78
C ILE A 41 -11.02 -3.37 4.35
N ALA A 42 -11.96 -3.80 3.52
CA ALA A 42 -13.12 -3.00 3.09
C ALA A 42 -13.93 -2.53 4.30
N GLU A 43 -14.19 -3.45 5.23
CA GLU A 43 -14.96 -3.16 6.43
C GLU A 43 -14.24 -2.18 7.36
N GLN A 44 -12.91 -2.24 7.44
CA GLN A 44 -12.12 -1.36 8.31
C GLN A 44 -11.80 0.01 7.71
N VAL A 45 -11.49 0.06 6.42
CA VAL A 45 -11.02 1.28 5.72
C VAL A 45 -12.19 2.00 5.04
N GLY A 46 -13.27 1.29 4.71
CA GLY A 46 -14.52 1.82 4.13
C GLY A 46 -14.40 2.20 2.65
N ASP A 47 -13.29 2.81 2.25
CA ASP A 47 -13.05 3.32 0.89
C ASP A 47 -11.80 2.62 0.32
N ILE A 48 -12.02 1.45 -0.29
CA ILE A 48 -10.98 0.72 -1.00
C ILE A 48 -11.38 0.47 -2.45
N ASP A 49 -10.54 0.91 -3.38
CA ASP A 49 -10.62 0.57 -4.79
C ASP A 49 -9.73 -0.63 -5.14
N ASP A 50 -9.96 -1.26 -6.30
CA ASP A 50 -9.11 -2.33 -6.85
C ASP A 50 -7.63 -1.93 -7.04
N GLN A 51 -7.37 -0.63 -7.13
CA GLN A 51 -6.03 -0.03 -7.21
C GLN A 51 -5.41 0.27 -5.85
N SER A 52 -6.12 -0.01 -4.76
CA SER A 52 -5.61 0.18 -3.40
C SER A 52 -4.42 -0.74 -3.16
N LEU A 53 -3.38 -0.17 -2.57
CA LEU A 53 -2.15 -0.87 -2.25
C LEU A 53 -2.09 -1.14 -0.75
N ILE A 54 -1.72 -2.37 -0.40
CA ILE A 54 -1.48 -2.78 0.98
C ILE A 54 -0.03 -3.23 1.10
N CYS A 55 0.59 -3.05 2.26
CA CYS A 55 1.92 -3.62 2.48
C CYS A 55 1.85 -5.12 2.76
N GLU A 56 2.86 -5.87 2.32
CA GLU A 56 3.00 -7.32 2.60
C GLU A 56 3.26 -7.64 4.09
N ARG A 57 3.29 -6.64 4.98
CA ARG A 57 3.77 -6.82 6.35
C ARG A 57 2.75 -7.61 7.19
N ASP A 58 2.84 -8.93 7.09
CA ASP A 58 2.31 -9.92 8.04
C ASP A 58 3.17 -9.80 9.30
N GLU A 59 2.72 -9.02 10.28
CA GLU A 59 3.38 -8.91 11.57
C GLU A 59 3.21 -10.22 12.35
N ARG A 60 4.12 -11.18 12.09
CA ARG A 60 4.36 -12.36 12.93
C ARG A 60 5.01 -12.00 14.26
#